data_AF-A0A0F9DFG1-F1
#
_entry.id   AF-A0A0F9DFG1-F1
#
_cell.length_a   1.000
_cell.length_b   1.000
_cell.length_c   1.000
_cell.angle_alpha   90.00
_cell.angle_beta   90.00
_cell.angle_gamma   90.00
#
_symmetry.space_group_name_H-M   'P 1'
#
loop_
_entity.id
_entity.type
_entity.pdbx_description
1 polymer ?
#
loop_
_entity_poly.entity_id
_entity_poly.type
_entity_poly.pdbx_seq_one_letter_code
_entity_poly.pdbx_strand_id
1 'polypeptide(L)'
;MTEPVSMYEKYFKDPKREPVLVDYVRTPIGKRKGTIMRHRGDDLVVHCYRAIMERKDFDPGIIGDSVVSCNSQIGECALDIGRTSALAAHLPVIVPGFSINRQCASGAQAVISAWQAIA
;
A
#
# COMPACT_ATOMS: atom_id res chain seq x y z
N MET A 1 -9.04 40.04 9.19
CA MET A 1 -9.37 38.84 8.41
C MET A 1 -8.08 38.36 7.77
N THR A 2 -7.40 37.42 8.42
CA THR A 2 -6.22 36.75 7.83
C THR A 2 -6.72 35.84 6.71
N GLU A 3 -6.16 35.99 5.51
CA GLU A 3 -6.30 35.04 4.40
C GLU A 3 -6.19 33.60 4.93
N PRO A 4 -7.05 32.66 4.49
CA PRO A 4 -6.97 31.27 4.95
C PRO A 4 -5.65 30.68 4.45
N VAL A 5 -4.67 30.57 5.35
CA VAL A 5 -3.43 29.85 5.10
C VAL A 5 -3.80 28.43 4.66
N SER A 6 -3.29 28.00 3.51
CA SER A 6 -3.51 26.64 3.01
C SER A 6 -3.17 25.64 4.12
N MET A 7 -4.01 24.62 4.30
CA MET A 7 -3.75 23.56 5.28
C MET A 7 -2.31 23.01 5.14
N TYR A 8 -1.79 22.97 3.91
CA TYR A 8 -0.42 22.56 3.61
C TYR A 8 0.64 23.46 4.25
N GLU A 9 0.49 24.78 4.15
CA GLU A 9 1.46 25.74 4.72
C GLU A 9 1.40 25.78 6.25
N LYS A 10 0.26 25.40 6.85
CA LYS A 10 0.08 25.38 8.30
C LYS A 10 0.73 24.17 8.98
N TYR A 11 0.74 23.00 8.32
CA TYR A 11 1.15 21.75 8.95
C TYR A 11 2.50 21.20 8.45
N PHE A 12 3.00 21.64 7.29
CA PHE A 12 4.25 21.14 6.74
C PHE A 12 5.42 22.10 6.92
N LYS A 13 6.56 21.54 7.35
CA LYS A 13 7.78 22.29 7.63
C LYS A 13 8.54 22.63 6.34
N ASP A 14 8.47 21.76 5.33
CA ASP A 14 8.87 21.98 3.94
C ASP A 14 7.82 21.36 3.00
N PRO A 15 6.86 22.15 2.48
CA PRO A 15 5.77 21.64 1.65
C PRO A 15 6.22 20.91 0.37
N LYS A 16 7.46 21.12 -0.09
CA LYS A 16 7.97 20.51 -1.33
C LYS A 16 8.55 19.13 -1.12
N ARG A 17 8.84 18.73 0.12
CA ARG A 17 9.47 17.44 0.46
C ARG A 17 8.61 16.57 1.35
N GLU A 18 7.43 17.02 1.73
CA GLU A 18 6.58 16.23 2.60
C GLU A 18 5.97 15.03 1.84
N PRO A 19 6.09 13.80 2.38
CA PRO A 19 5.35 12.66 1.86
C PRO A 19 3.84 12.82 2.10
N VAL A 20 3.05 12.58 1.06
CA VAL A 20 1.58 12.71 1.11
C VAL A 20 0.89 11.39 0.73
N LEU A 21 -0.32 11.17 1.25
CA LEU A 21 -1.19 10.08 0.79
C LEU A 21 -1.99 10.56 -0.43
N VAL A 22 -1.69 10.01 -1.60
CA VAL A 22 -2.30 10.43 -2.87
C VAL A 22 -3.68 9.80 -3.10
N ASP A 23 -3.82 8.51 -2.80
CA ASP A 23 -5.06 7.74 -3.01
C ASP A 23 -5.10 6.53 -2.06
N TYR A 24 -6.27 5.92 -1.90
CA TYR A 24 -6.47 4.72 -1.09
C TYR A 24 -7.60 3.82 -1.62
N VAL A 25 -7.44 2.51 -1.43
CA VAL A 25 -8.48 1.49 -1.64
C VAL A 25 -8.38 0.41 -0.57
N ARG A 26 -9.48 -0.33 -0.40
CA ARG A 26 -9.50 -1.53 0.42
C ARG A 26 -10.55 -2.50 -0.11
N THR A 27 -10.36 -3.78 0.20
CA THR A 27 -11.42 -4.77 0.05
C THR A 27 -12.52 -4.56 1.12
N PRO A 28 -13.71 -5.14 0.93
CA PRO A 28 -14.63 -5.38 2.02
C PRO A 28 -14.00 -6.29 3.08
N ILE A 29 -14.37 -6.08 4.35
CA ILE A 29 -13.95 -6.95 5.46
C ILE A 29 -14.99 -8.07 5.60
N GLY A 30 -14.57 -9.31 5.37
CA GLY A 30 -15.44 -10.48 5.50
C GLY A 30 -15.42 -11.08 6.90
N LYS A 31 -16.52 -11.75 7.26
CA LYS A 31 -16.58 -12.58 8.48
C LYS A 31 -15.80 -13.88 8.28
N ARG A 32 -15.32 -14.47 9.37
CA ARG A 32 -14.70 -15.81 9.37
C ARG A 32 -15.65 -16.83 8.71
N LYS A 33 -15.15 -17.61 7.75
CA LYS A 33 -15.95 -18.52 6.89
C LYS A 33 -17.06 -17.81 6.09
N GLY A 34 -16.91 -16.52 5.81
CA GLY A 34 -17.83 -15.72 5.00
C GLY A 34 -17.48 -15.73 3.52
N THR A 35 -17.96 -14.70 2.81
CA THR A 35 -17.86 -14.58 1.35
C THR A 35 -16.43 -14.52 0.83
N ILE A 36 -15.53 -13.82 1.53
CA ILE A 36 -14.15 -13.62 1.07
C ILE A 36 -13.26 -14.87 1.18
N MET A 37 -13.71 -15.92 1.87
CA MET A 37 -12.92 -17.15 2.09
C MET A 37 -12.68 -17.95 0.80
N ARG A 38 -13.43 -17.64 -0.27
CA ARG A 38 -13.27 -18.27 -1.59
C ARG A 38 -12.13 -17.68 -2.43
N HIS A 39 -11.50 -16.62 -1.94
CA HIS A 39 -10.34 -16.00 -2.59
C HIS A 39 -9.07 -16.42 -1.87
N ARG A 40 -7.97 -16.51 -2.62
CA ARG A 40 -6.67 -16.65 -2.00
C ARG A 40 -6.33 -15.40 -1.19
N GLY A 41 -5.52 -15.55 -0.15
CA GLY A 41 -5.11 -14.46 0.72
C GLY A 41 -4.35 -13.36 -0.04
N ASP A 42 -3.47 -13.74 -0.97
CA ASP A 42 -2.70 -12.82 -1.81
C ASP A 42 -3.55 -12.14 -2.89
N ASP A 43 -4.58 -12.81 -3.41
CA ASP A 43 -5.51 -12.24 -4.40
C ASP A 43 -6.23 -10.99 -3.88
N LEU A 44 -6.44 -10.87 -2.57
CA LEU A 44 -7.03 -9.67 -1.97
C LEU A 44 -6.12 -8.44 -2.12
N VAL A 45 -4.80 -8.64 -2.01
CA VAL A 45 -3.81 -7.57 -2.22
C VAL A 45 -3.71 -7.23 -3.71
N VAL A 46 -3.67 -8.26 -4.56
CA VAL A 46 -3.67 -8.11 -6.04
C VAL A 46 -4.88 -7.30 -6.50
N HIS A 47 -6.07 -7.58 -5.94
CA HIS A 47 -7.28 -6.83 -6.24
C HIS A 47 -7.14 -5.34 -5.90
N CYS A 48 -6.60 -5.00 -4.72
CA CYS A 48 -6.34 -3.62 -4.34
C CYS A 48 -5.34 -2.94 -5.30
N TYR A 49 -4.25 -3.63 -5.69
CA TYR A 49 -3.30 -3.07 -6.65
C TYR A 49 -3.92 -2.80 -8.02
N ARG A 50 -4.69 -3.74 -8.56
CA ARG A 50 -5.39 -3.50 -9.83
C ARG A 50 -6.35 -2.32 -9.72
N ALA A 51 -7.15 -2.26 -8.66
CA ALA A 51 -8.12 -1.20 -8.45
C ALA A 51 -7.49 0.20 -8.31
N ILE A 52 -6.33 0.34 -7.66
CA ILE A 52 -5.65 1.64 -7.58
C ILE A 52 -4.92 1.98 -8.88
N MET A 53 -4.35 0.99 -9.55
CA MET A 53 -3.69 1.19 -10.85
C MET A 53 -4.68 1.54 -11.97
N GLU A 54 -5.96 1.15 -11.88
CA GLU A 54 -7.01 1.58 -12.80
C GLU A 54 -7.30 3.09 -12.72
N ARG A 55 -6.98 3.75 -11.60
CA ARG A 55 -7.17 5.19 -11.39
C ARG A 55 -5.91 6.02 -11.61
N LYS A 56 -4.79 5.40 -11.96
CA LYS A 56 -3.49 6.09 -12.09
C LYS A 56 -3.45 6.98 -13.33
N ASP A 57 -2.76 8.09 -13.20
CA ASP A 57 -2.37 9.00 -14.29
C ASP A 57 -0.85 9.08 -14.48
N PHE A 58 -0.09 8.20 -13.81
CA PHE A 58 1.37 8.15 -13.83
C PHE A 58 1.94 6.83 -14.37
N ASP A 59 3.24 6.84 -14.69
CA ASP A 59 4.00 5.66 -15.09
C ASP A 59 4.28 4.75 -13.88
N PRO A 60 3.78 3.51 -13.83
CA PRO A 60 4.03 2.58 -12.73
C PRO A 60 5.51 2.28 -12.49
N GLY A 61 6.38 2.53 -13.47
CA GLY A 61 7.83 2.37 -13.32
C GLY A 61 8.45 3.28 -12.26
N ILE A 62 7.77 4.36 -11.87
CA ILE A 62 8.25 5.28 -10.82
C ILE A 62 7.98 4.75 -9.40
N ILE A 63 7.22 3.66 -9.25
CA ILE A 63 6.92 3.09 -7.92
C ILE A 63 8.23 2.58 -7.31
N GLY A 64 8.66 3.26 -6.26
CA GLY A 64 9.93 2.98 -5.59
C GLY A 64 9.91 1.74 -4.72
N ASP A 65 8.77 1.40 -4.11
CA ASP A 65 8.64 0.19 -3.29
C ASP A 65 7.18 -0.25 -3.11
N SER A 66 6.98 -1.55 -2.92
CA SER A 66 5.71 -2.22 -2.69
C SER A 66 5.72 -2.84 -1.28
N VAL A 67 5.27 -2.06 -0.29
CA VAL A 67 5.30 -2.45 1.12
C VAL A 67 3.96 -3.06 1.54
N VAL A 68 3.93 -4.37 1.76
CA VAL A 68 2.69 -5.09 2.14
C VAL A 68 2.82 -5.73 3.51
N SER A 69 1.82 -5.48 4.36
CA SER A 69 1.73 -6.13 5.65
C SER A 69 1.04 -7.49 5.58
N CYS A 70 1.64 -8.51 6.17
CA CYS A 70 0.98 -9.80 6.39
C CYS A 70 1.44 -10.42 7.73
N ASN A 71 0.46 -10.72 8.59
CA ASN A 71 0.71 -11.31 9.90
C ASN A 71 1.11 -12.79 9.83
N SER A 72 0.39 -13.56 9.03
CA SER A 72 0.58 -15.01 8.90
C SER A 72 1.12 -15.31 7.51
N GLN A 73 2.45 -15.33 7.40
CA GLN A 73 3.15 -15.60 6.14
C GLN A 73 3.26 -17.10 5.91
N ILE A 74 2.13 -17.74 5.62
CA ILE A 74 2.02 -19.19 5.41
C ILE A 74 1.16 -19.42 4.16
N GLY A 75 1.47 -20.48 3.42
CA GLY A 75 0.75 -20.85 2.20
C GLY A 75 0.82 -19.75 1.14
N GLU A 76 -0.35 -19.27 0.73
CA GLU A 76 -0.53 -18.25 -0.31
C GLU A 76 0.22 -16.94 -0.01
N CYS A 77 0.47 -16.64 1.27
CA CYS A 77 1.17 -15.43 1.71
C CYS A 77 2.59 -15.71 2.23
N ALA A 78 3.17 -16.89 1.94
CA ALA A 78 4.44 -17.33 2.55
C ALA A 78 5.71 -16.69 1.98
N LEU A 79 5.67 -16.28 0.72
CA LEU A 79 6.78 -15.55 0.12
C LEU A 79 6.70 -14.07 0.50
N ASP A 80 7.55 -13.27 -0.12
CA ASP A 80 7.42 -11.84 -0.04
C ASP A 80 6.13 -11.36 -0.72
N ILE A 81 5.05 -11.24 0.06
CA ILE A 81 3.75 -10.83 -0.46
C ILE A 81 3.79 -9.43 -1.05
N GLY A 82 4.70 -8.55 -0.61
CA GLY A 82 4.89 -7.22 -1.21
C GLY A 82 5.35 -7.31 -2.65
N ARG A 83 6.29 -8.22 -2.92
CA ARG A 83 6.79 -8.47 -4.26
C ARG A 83 5.87 -9.35 -5.11
N THR A 84 5.38 -10.47 -4.57
CA THR A 84 4.60 -11.43 -5.35
C THR A 84 3.24 -10.87 -5.76
N SER A 85 2.57 -10.12 -4.87
CA SER A 85 1.29 -9.50 -5.22
C SER A 85 1.46 -8.34 -6.22
N ALA A 86 2.55 -7.57 -6.15
CA ALA A 86 2.86 -6.55 -7.16
C ALA A 86 3.03 -7.17 -8.57
N LEU A 87 3.79 -8.27 -8.66
CA LEU A 87 3.97 -9.00 -9.92
C LEU A 87 2.65 -9.62 -10.43
N ALA A 88 1.87 -10.24 -9.55
CA ALA A 88 0.56 -10.81 -9.91
C ALA A 88 -0.46 -9.74 -10.32
N ALA A 89 -0.30 -8.50 -9.86
CA ALA A 89 -1.04 -7.33 -10.30
C ALA A 89 -0.50 -6.70 -11.60
N HIS A 90 0.54 -7.27 -12.20
CA HIS A 90 1.19 -6.78 -13.42
C HIS A 90 1.88 -5.41 -13.25
N LEU A 91 2.35 -5.08 -12.05
CA LEU A 91 3.30 -3.97 -11.91
C LEU A 91 4.61 -4.32 -12.65
N PRO A 92 5.35 -3.32 -13.13
CA PRO A 92 6.62 -3.54 -13.80
C PRO A 92 7.58 -4.38 -12.96
N VAL A 93 8.35 -5.25 -13.61
CA VAL A 93 9.30 -6.14 -12.92
C VAL A 93 10.35 -5.36 -12.11
N ILE A 94 10.61 -4.10 -12.47
CA ILE A 94 11.56 -3.24 -11.76
C ILE A 94 11.07 -2.77 -10.38
N VAL A 95 9.76 -2.83 -10.10
CA VAL A 95 9.19 -2.35 -8.83
C VAL A 95 9.59 -3.31 -7.72
N PRO A 96 10.45 -2.92 -6.75
CA PRO A 96 10.78 -3.78 -5.64
C PRO A 96 9.57 -3.91 -4.71
N GLY A 97 9.64 -4.85 -3.78
CA GLY A 97 8.60 -5.03 -2.78
C GLY A 97 9.10 -5.83 -1.61
N PHE A 98 8.58 -5.53 -0.43
CA PHE A 98 8.85 -6.32 0.75
C PHE A 98 7.63 -6.52 1.64
N SER A 99 7.65 -7.63 2.38
CA SER A 99 6.64 -7.92 3.40
C SER A 99 7.06 -7.44 4.78
N ILE A 100 6.10 -6.93 5.58
CA ILE A 100 6.34 -6.53 6.96
C ILE A 100 5.37 -7.16 7.94
N ASN A 101 5.89 -7.54 9.11
CA ASN A 101 5.12 -8.11 10.20
C ASN A 101 5.47 -7.44 11.54
N ARG A 102 4.55 -6.59 12.01
CA ARG A 102 4.48 -6.01 13.35
C ARG A 102 3.14 -6.35 14.01
N GLN A 103 2.67 -7.58 13.83
CA GLN A 103 1.38 -8.07 14.35
C GLN A 103 0.20 -7.19 13.90
N CYS A 104 -0.77 -6.91 14.79
CA CYS A 104 -1.90 -6.02 14.50
C CYS A 104 -1.49 -4.61 14.03
N ALA A 105 -0.26 -4.17 14.33
CA ALA A 105 0.26 -2.86 13.93
C ALA A 105 0.95 -2.88 12.55
N SER A 106 1.00 -4.02 11.85
CA SER A 106 1.75 -4.16 10.58
C SER A 106 1.26 -3.20 9.50
N GLY A 107 -0.05 -2.97 9.39
CA GLY A 107 -0.60 -2.06 8.37
C GLY A 107 -0.16 -0.62 8.58
N ALA A 108 -0.20 -0.13 9.82
CA ALA A 108 0.31 1.19 10.16
C ALA A 108 1.84 1.26 9.96
N GLN A 109 2.55 0.20 10.31
CA GLN A 109 3.99 0.12 10.10
C GLN A 109 4.39 0.18 8.62
N ALA A 110 3.62 -0.45 7.72
CA ALA A 110 3.88 -0.39 6.28
C ALA A 110 3.83 1.06 5.76
N VAL A 111 2.80 1.82 6.17
CA VAL A 111 2.66 3.25 5.81
C VAL A 111 3.80 4.08 6.40
N ILE A 112 4.18 3.85 7.66
CA ILE A 112 5.29 4.54 8.31
C ILE A 112 6.61 4.24 7.60
N SER A 113 6.87 2.99 7.23
CA SER A 113 8.08 2.60 6.51
C SER A 113 8.17 3.26 5.13
N ALA A 114 7.05 3.36 4.40
CA ALA A 114 7.00 4.11 3.15
C ALA A 114 7.24 5.61 3.35
N TRP A 115 6.61 6.21 4.37
CA TRP A 115 6.83 7.62 4.72
C TRP A 115 8.30 7.91 5.04
N GLN A 116 8.94 7.05 5.85
CA GLN A 116 10.36 7.19 6.22
C GLN A 116 11.33 7.06 5.05
N ALA A 117 10.95 6.33 4.00
CA ALA A 117 11.77 6.18 2.80
C ALA A 117 11.68 7.39 1.86
N ILE A 118 10.61 8.20 1.97
CA ILE A 118 10.37 9.37 1.13
C ILE A 118 10.83 10.68 1.81
N ALA A 119 10.69 10.78 3.13
CA ALA A 119 11.03 11.95 3.95
C ALA A 119 12.54 12.29 3.94
#